data_AF-A0AAD4EX59-F1
#
_entry.id   AF-A0AAD4EX59-F1
#
_cell.length_a   1.000
_cell.length_b   1.000
_cell.length_c   1.000
_cell.angle_alpha   90.00
_cell.angle_beta   90.00
_cell.angle_gamma   90.00
#
_symmetry.space_group_name_H-M   'P 1'
#
loop_
_entity.id
_entity.type
_entity.pdbx_description
1 polymer ?
#
loop_
_entity_poly.entity_id
_entity_poly.type
_entity_poly.pdbx_seq_one_letter_code
_entity_poly.pdbx_strand_id
1 'polypeptide(L)'
;MSTPQRLETVRRLQTVMASAYATLGAWCLIHPYSVIALGFTPKYIAMSNATTYLFTRCFGAQAMTCGLLLGTSSMTAFSFTAFGLAMIPYIGWNFWFSGIGPSRGMINSLMWLDFIGNVFFMSGSLWCGKVLREEARKSSGEGGSEALLRE
;
A
#
# COMPACT_ATOMS: atom_id res chain seq x y z
N MET A 1 9.10 7.37 21.92
CA MET A 1 9.81 7.95 20.76
C MET A 1 9.70 9.46 20.85
N SER A 2 10.81 10.18 20.64
CA SER A 2 10.80 11.63 20.48
C SER A 2 10.15 12.05 19.15
N THR A 3 9.69 13.30 19.02
CA THR A 3 9.12 13.83 17.77
C THR A 3 10.02 13.59 16.54
N PRO A 4 11.34 13.85 16.59
CA PRO A 4 12.23 13.55 15.47
C PRO A 4 12.23 12.06 15.07
N GLN A 5 12.23 11.15 16.05
CA GLN A 5 12.18 9.70 15.80
C GLN A 5 10.86 9.27 15.14
N ARG A 6 9.74 9.86 15.56
CA ARG A 6 8.41 9.55 14.98
C ARG A 6 8.35 9.99 13.51
N LEU A 7 8.79 11.20 13.20
CA LEU A 7 8.78 11.73 11.84
C LEU A 7 9.73 10.95 10.92
N GLU A 8 10.90 10.56 11.43
CA GLU A 8 11.81 9.68 10.70
C GLU A 8 11.19 8.30 10.41
N THR A 9 10.47 7.74 11.39
CA THR A 9 9.74 6.48 11.19
C THR A 9 8.66 6.61 10.11
N VAL A 10 7.93 7.72 10.06
CA VAL A 10 6.95 8.01 8.99
C VAL A 10 7.62 7.99 7.61
N ARG A 11 8.77 8.66 7.46
CA ARG A 11 9.52 8.67 6.19
C ARG A 11 9.97 7.27 5.79
N ARG A 12 10.51 6.50 6.74
CA ARG A 12 10.93 5.11 6.47
C ARG A 12 9.77 4.25 6.03
N LEU A 13 8.61 4.35 6.69
CA LEU A 13 7.41 3.61 6.29
C LEU A 13 6.95 4.03 4.89
N GLN A 14 6.93 5.33 4.57
CA GLN A 14 6.61 5.82 3.23
C GLN A 14 7.57 5.23 2.19
N THR A 15 8.88 5.25 2.45
CA THR A 15 9.89 4.70 1.53
C THR A 15 9.73 3.19 1.34
N VAL A 16 9.44 2.43 2.41
CA VAL A 16 9.22 0.98 2.32
C VAL A 16 7.96 0.66 1.52
N MET A 17 6.85 1.37 1.77
CA MET A 17 5.61 1.17 1.00
C MET A 17 5.80 1.57 -0.47
N ALA A 18 6.48 2.69 -0.72
CA ALA A 18 6.79 3.16 -2.07
C ALA A 18 7.66 2.17 -2.84
N SER A 19 8.72 1.67 -2.22
CA SER A 19 9.62 0.69 -2.85
C SER A 19 8.91 -0.63 -3.12
N ALA A 20 8.08 -1.11 -2.19
CA ALA A 20 7.29 -2.32 -2.37
C ALA A 20 6.34 -2.20 -3.56
N TYR A 21 5.53 -1.14 -3.63
CA TYR A 21 4.63 -0.90 -4.78
C TYR A 21 5.39 -0.75 -6.10
N ALA A 22 6.48 0.03 -6.10
CA ALA A 22 7.26 0.29 -7.30
C ALA A 22 7.91 -1.00 -7.85
N THR A 23 8.53 -1.79 -6.98
CA THR A 23 9.27 -2.99 -7.38
C THR A 23 8.35 -4.15 -7.74
N LEU A 24 7.31 -4.41 -6.95
CA LEU A 24 6.34 -5.47 -7.26
C LEU A 24 5.49 -5.10 -8.48
N GLY A 25 5.14 -3.83 -8.63
CA GLY A 25 4.47 -3.31 -9.82
C GLY A 25 5.34 -3.46 -11.07
N ALA A 26 6.62 -3.07 -10.98
CA ALA A 26 7.58 -3.27 -12.05
C ALA A 26 7.70 -4.76 -12.42
N TRP A 27 7.77 -5.66 -11.44
CA TRP A 27 7.80 -7.10 -11.68
C TRP A 27 6.59 -7.59 -12.49
N CYS A 28 5.37 -7.20 -12.09
CA CYS A 28 4.15 -7.51 -12.83
C CYS A 28 4.17 -6.95 -14.27
N LEU A 29 4.77 -5.78 -14.47
CA LEU A 29 4.88 -5.12 -15.77
C LEU A 29 5.91 -5.78 -16.70
N ILE A 30 7.08 -6.14 -16.20
CA ILE A 30 8.19 -6.62 -17.04
C ILE A 30 8.22 -8.15 -17.17
N HIS A 31 7.82 -8.90 -16.13
CA HIS A 31 7.82 -10.37 -16.12
C HIS A 31 6.47 -10.97 -15.68
N PRO A 32 5.36 -10.69 -16.40
CA PRO A 32 4.02 -11.13 -16.00
C PRO A 32 3.88 -12.65 -15.92
N TYR A 33 4.61 -13.42 -16.75
CA TYR A 33 4.57 -14.89 -16.72
C TYR A 33 5.02 -15.43 -15.37
N SER A 34 6.12 -14.91 -14.82
CA SER A 34 6.64 -15.36 -13.52
C SER A 34 5.66 -15.05 -12.38
N VAL A 35 4.97 -13.92 -12.43
CA VAL A 35 3.93 -13.56 -11.47
C VAL A 35 2.73 -14.51 -11.58
N ILE A 36 2.29 -14.80 -12.80
CA ILE A 36 1.19 -15.75 -13.04
C ILE A 36 1.57 -17.15 -12.56
N ALA A 37 2.79 -17.61 -12.84
CA ALA A 37 3.29 -18.92 -12.41
C ALA A 37 3.37 -19.04 -10.88
N LEU A 38 3.68 -17.95 -10.19
CA LEU A 38 3.71 -17.91 -8.72
C LEU A 38 2.33 -17.76 -8.08
N GLY A 39 1.40 -17.09 -8.74
CA GLY A 39 0.07 -16.83 -8.20
C GLY A 39 -0.92 -17.94 -8.51
N PHE A 40 -1.02 -18.38 -9.75
CA PHE A 40 -2.13 -19.24 -10.19
C PHE A 40 -1.85 -20.73 -9.99
N THR A 41 -2.92 -21.53 -9.92
CA THR A 41 -2.78 -22.99 -9.95
C THR A 41 -2.45 -23.47 -11.36
N PRO A 42 -1.83 -24.67 -11.54
CA PRO A 42 -1.38 -25.15 -12.85
C PRO A 42 -2.48 -25.14 -13.93
N LYS A 43 -3.73 -25.42 -13.54
CA LYS A 43 -4.89 -25.37 -14.43
C LYS A 43 -5.06 -23.99 -15.08
N TYR A 44 -4.94 -22.91 -14.31
CA TYR A 44 -5.16 -21.55 -14.80
C TYR A 44 -3.90 -20.96 -15.45
N ILE A 45 -2.71 -21.43 -15.06
CA ILE A 45 -1.46 -21.11 -15.78
C ILE A 45 -1.56 -21.61 -17.23
N ALA A 46 -2.01 -22.86 -17.45
CA ALA A 46 -2.15 -23.44 -18.79
C ALA A 46 -3.19 -22.71 -19.67
N MET A 47 -4.15 -22.02 -19.05
CA MET A 47 -5.18 -21.23 -19.76
C MET A 47 -4.74 -19.78 -20.03
N SER A 48 -3.57 -19.36 -19.55
CA SER A 48 -3.11 -17.98 -19.68
C SER A 48 -2.79 -17.64 -21.13
N ASN A 49 -3.24 -16.47 -21.57
CA ASN A 49 -3.09 -16.01 -22.95
C ASN A 49 -2.64 -14.53 -23.00
N ALA A 50 -2.56 -13.97 -24.21
CA ALA A 50 -2.15 -12.58 -24.44
C ALA A 50 -2.95 -11.56 -23.59
N THR A 51 -4.26 -11.79 -23.41
CA THR A 51 -5.12 -10.94 -22.59
C THR A 51 -4.77 -11.03 -21.11
N THR A 52 -4.53 -12.23 -20.58
CA THR A 52 -4.08 -12.43 -19.19
C THR A 52 -2.76 -11.70 -18.92
N TYR A 53 -1.81 -11.80 -19.86
CA TYR A 53 -0.53 -11.10 -19.75
C TYR A 53 -0.70 -9.58 -19.82
N LEU A 54 -1.55 -9.07 -20.71
CA LEU A 54 -1.84 -7.65 -20.82
C LEU A 54 -2.42 -7.09 -19.51
N PHE A 55 -3.44 -7.75 -18.94
CA PHE A 55 -4.04 -7.28 -17.69
C PHE A 55 -3.07 -7.33 -16.50
N THR A 56 -2.23 -8.38 -16.42
CA THR A 56 -1.19 -8.45 -15.39
C THR A 56 -0.20 -7.29 -15.50
N ARG A 57 0.17 -6.92 -16.74
CA ARG A 57 1.04 -5.76 -16.99
C ARG A 57 0.37 -4.43 -16.64
N CYS A 58 -0.90 -4.25 -17.00
CA CYS A 58 -1.66 -3.04 -16.66
C CYS A 58 -1.78 -2.87 -15.13
N PHE A 59 -2.07 -3.94 -14.41
CA PHE A 59 -2.05 -3.95 -12.95
C PHE A 59 -0.66 -3.55 -12.40
N GLY A 60 0.39 -4.14 -12.95
CA GLY A 60 1.78 -3.80 -12.60
C GLY A 60 2.13 -2.33 -12.83
N ALA A 61 1.74 -1.78 -13.97
CA ALA A 61 1.95 -0.37 -14.30
C ALA A 61 1.26 0.56 -13.29
N GLN A 62 0.01 0.27 -12.92
CA GLN A 62 -0.73 1.06 -11.93
C GLN A 62 -0.08 1.00 -10.55
N ALA A 63 0.33 -0.19 -10.09
CA ALA A 63 1.05 -0.38 -8.84
C ALA A 63 2.40 0.35 -8.84
N MET A 64 3.13 0.29 -9.96
CA MET A 64 4.40 0.98 -10.12
C MET A 64 4.22 2.51 -10.05
N THR A 65 3.24 3.06 -10.75
CA THR A 65 2.90 4.48 -10.68
C THR A 65 2.52 4.89 -9.26
N CYS A 66 1.72 4.08 -8.56
CA CYS A 66 1.35 4.31 -7.16
C CYS A 66 2.60 4.40 -6.26
N GLY A 67 3.53 3.44 -6.38
CA GLY A 67 4.77 3.43 -5.60
C GLY A 67 5.68 4.63 -5.90
N LEU A 68 5.84 4.99 -7.17
CA LEU A 68 6.64 6.16 -7.57
C LEU A 68 6.05 7.47 -7.04
N LEU A 69 4.73 7.65 -7.16
CA LEU A 69 4.06 8.82 -6.60
C LEU A 69 4.15 8.85 -5.08
N LEU A 70 3.93 7.72 -4.39
CA LEU A 70 4.07 7.63 -2.94
C LEU A 70 5.50 7.96 -2.49
N GLY A 71 6.52 7.52 -3.23
CA GLY A 71 7.92 7.78 -2.89
C GLY A 71 8.40 9.20 -3.15
N THR A 72 7.73 9.94 -4.04
CA THR A 72 8.15 11.29 -4.45
C THR A 72 7.25 12.40 -3.92
N SER A 73 6.03 12.07 -3.49
CA SER A 73 5.06 13.04 -3.00
C SER A 73 5.29 13.44 -1.55
N SER A 74 5.06 14.72 -1.25
CA SER A 74 4.94 15.22 0.12
C SER A 74 3.60 14.78 0.72
N MET A 75 3.60 13.66 1.44
CA MET A 75 2.39 13.08 2.01
C MET A 75 1.92 13.85 3.26
N THR A 76 0.70 14.38 3.19
CA THR A 76 0.05 15.01 4.35
C THR A 76 -0.64 13.96 5.23
N ALA A 77 -1.06 14.35 6.44
CA ALA A 77 -1.86 13.50 7.32
C ALA A 77 -3.15 13.00 6.63
N PHE A 78 -3.79 13.88 5.84
CA PHE A 78 -4.97 13.52 5.05
C PHE A 78 -4.61 12.54 3.93
N SER A 79 -3.54 12.80 3.17
CA SER A 79 -3.09 11.94 2.07
C SER A 79 -2.81 10.51 2.55
N PHE A 80 -2.11 10.36 3.68
CA PHE A 80 -1.88 9.04 4.30
C PHE A 80 -3.18 8.36 4.73
N THR A 81 -4.10 9.11 5.33
CA THR A 81 -5.39 8.55 5.76
C THR A 81 -6.21 8.07 4.56
N ALA A 82 -6.31 8.91 3.51
CA ALA A 82 -7.01 8.58 2.28
C ALA A 82 -6.38 7.36 1.59
N PHE A 83 -5.05 7.32 1.51
CA PHE A 83 -4.33 6.16 0.97
C PHE A 83 -4.62 4.88 1.74
N GLY A 84 -4.59 4.94 3.08
CA GLY A 84 -4.91 3.79 3.92
C GLY A 84 -6.34 3.29 3.71
N LEU A 85 -7.31 4.20 3.61
CA LEU A 85 -8.71 3.84 3.34
C LEU A 85 -8.91 3.27 1.92
N ALA A 86 -8.12 3.73 0.94
CA ALA A 86 -8.15 3.19 -0.42
C ALA A 86 -7.72 1.71 -0.49
N MET A 87 -7.09 1.16 0.55
CA MET A 87 -6.74 -0.26 0.64
C MET A 87 -7.93 -1.17 0.93
N ILE A 88 -9.03 -0.65 1.48
CA ILE A 88 -10.23 -1.42 1.86
C ILE A 88 -10.77 -2.30 0.72
N PRO A 89 -11.00 -1.79 -0.51
CA PRO A 89 -11.46 -2.63 -1.62
C PRO A 89 -10.48 -3.76 -1.97
N TYR A 90 -9.16 -3.53 -1.86
CA TYR A 90 -8.15 -4.57 -2.14
C TYR A 90 -8.14 -5.67 -1.07
N ILE A 91 -8.25 -5.29 0.21
CA ILE A 91 -8.38 -6.23 1.33
C ILE A 91 -9.66 -7.06 1.17
N GLY A 92 -10.79 -6.40 0.87
CA GLY A 92 -12.07 -7.06 0.62
C GLY A 92 -12.01 -8.01 -0.57
N TRP A 93 -11.40 -7.58 -1.68
CA TRP A 93 -11.18 -8.40 -2.87
C TRP A 93 -10.34 -9.64 -2.54
N ASN A 94 -9.19 -9.48 -1.88
CA ASN A 94 -8.31 -10.60 -1.53
C ASN A 94 -8.99 -11.62 -0.62
N PHE A 95 -9.74 -11.15 0.39
CA PHE A 95 -10.48 -12.03 1.28
C PHE A 95 -11.60 -12.77 0.54
N TRP A 96 -12.40 -12.06 -0.26
CA TRP A 96 -13.50 -12.65 -1.02
C TRP A 96 -12.98 -13.68 -2.03
N PHE A 97 -11.95 -13.32 -2.80
CA PHE A 97 -11.40 -14.16 -3.87
C PHE A 97 -10.64 -15.39 -3.34
N SER A 98 -9.92 -15.25 -2.23
CA SER A 98 -9.14 -16.36 -1.63
C SER A 98 -9.98 -17.24 -0.70
N GLY A 99 -11.04 -16.71 -0.09
CA GLY A 99 -11.80 -17.38 0.96
C GLY A 99 -13.11 -18.03 0.52
N ILE A 100 -13.99 -17.30 -0.18
CA ILE A 100 -15.43 -17.64 -0.26
C ILE A 100 -16.00 -17.57 -1.69
N GLY A 101 -15.35 -16.82 -2.59
CA GLY A 101 -15.85 -16.57 -3.94
C GLY A 101 -15.74 -17.77 -4.91
N PRO A 102 -16.41 -17.68 -6.08
CA PRO A 102 -16.38 -18.70 -7.14
C PRO A 102 -14.98 -18.95 -7.72
N SER A 103 -14.02 -18.09 -7.41
CA SER A 103 -12.62 -18.17 -7.83
C SER A 103 -11.72 -18.95 -6.86
N ARG A 104 -12.29 -19.56 -5.81
CA ARG A 104 -11.58 -20.43 -4.87
C ARG A 104 -10.90 -21.58 -5.63
N GLY A 105 -9.57 -21.64 -5.58
CA GLY A 105 -8.75 -22.61 -6.33
C GLY A 105 -8.13 -22.07 -7.63
N MET A 106 -8.40 -20.82 -8.01
CA MET A 106 -7.71 -20.14 -9.11
C MET A 106 -6.30 -19.72 -8.73
N ILE A 107 -6.17 -19.10 -7.56
CA ILE A 107 -4.91 -18.60 -7.00
C ILE A 107 -4.48 -19.49 -5.83
N ASN A 108 -3.19 -19.74 -5.72
CA ASN A 108 -2.62 -20.56 -4.65
C ASN A 108 -2.48 -19.74 -3.35
N SER A 109 -2.04 -20.40 -2.27
CA SER A 109 -1.96 -19.78 -0.94
C SER A 109 -1.01 -18.58 -0.85
N LEU A 110 -0.11 -18.34 -1.82
CA LEU A 110 0.73 -17.14 -1.83
C LEU A 110 -0.09 -15.86 -1.97
N MET A 111 -1.34 -15.92 -2.44
CA MET A 111 -2.19 -14.72 -2.47
C MET A 111 -2.49 -14.12 -1.10
N TRP A 112 -2.36 -14.90 -0.03
CA TRP A 112 -2.43 -14.36 1.33
C TRP A 112 -1.31 -13.36 1.63
N LEU A 113 -0.18 -13.42 0.91
CA LEU A 113 0.87 -12.40 1.03
C LEU A 113 0.40 -11.04 0.53
N ASP A 114 -0.40 -10.98 -0.54
CA ASP A 114 -0.97 -9.72 -1.02
C ASP A 114 -2.02 -9.17 -0.04
N PHE A 115 -2.83 -10.04 0.55
CA PHE A 115 -3.72 -9.66 1.65
C PHE A 115 -2.95 -9.04 2.83
N ILE A 116 -1.89 -9.69 3.29
CA ILE A 116 -1.04 -9.20 4.39
C ILE A 116 -0.39 -7.87 4.00
N GLY A 117 0.11 -7.76 2.77
CA GLY A 117 0.70 -6.52 2.23
C GLY A 117 -0.29 -5.35 2.26
N ASN A 118 -1.53 -5.56 1.78
CA ASN A 118 -2.56 -4.52 1.78
C ASN A 118 -2.99 -4.11 3.20
N VAL A 119 -3.07 -5.06 4.15
CA VAL A 119 -3.31 -4.74 5.57
C VAL A 119 -2.14 -3.95 6.17
N PHE A 120 -0.90 -4.31 5.84
CA PHE A 120 0.28 -3.57 6.27
C PHE A 120 0.27 -2.14 5.70
N PHE A 121 -0.05 -1.95 4.43
CA PHE A 121 -0.14 -0.62 3.81
C PHE A 121 -1.28 0.22 4.40
N MET A 122 -2.43 -0.40 4.67
CA MET A 122 -3.55 0.27 5.34
C MET A 122 -3.14 0.75 6.73
N SER A 123 -2.68 -0.17 7.57
CA SER A 123 -2.36 0.11 8.97
C SER A 123 -1.17 1.08 9.10
N GLY A 124 -0.11 0.89 8.31
CA GLY A 124 1.04 1.78 8.25
C GLY A 124 0.66 3.19 7.80
N SER A 125 -0.17 3.32 6.76
CA SER A 125 -0.62 4.63 6.28
C SER A 125 -1.52 5.33 7.30
N LEU A 126 -2.49 4.63 7.90
CA LEU A 126 -3.34 5.21 8.94
C LEU A 126 -2.52 5.66 10.16
N TRP A 127 -1.49 4.88 10.53
CA TRP A 127 -0.58 5.25 11.60
C TRP A 127 0.23 6.51 11.26
N CYS A 128 0.81 6.59 10.05
CA CYS A 128 1.51 7.80 9.59
C CYS A 128 0.59 9.03 9.62
N GLY A 129 -0.65 8.89 9.14
CA GLY A 129 -1.65 9.96 9.18
C GLY A 129 -1.97 10.43 10.60
N LYS A 130 -2.11 9.49 11.55
CA LYS A 130 -2.31 9.78 12.97
C LYS A 130 -1.12 10.55 13.57
N VAL A 131 0.11 10.07 13.36
CA VAL A 131 1.34 10.70 13.87
C VAL A 131 1.44 12.14 13.39
N LEU A 132 1.29 12.38 12.08
CA LEU A 132 1.38 13.73 11.52
C LEU A 132 0.31 14.67 12.07
N ARG A 133 -0.91 14.17 12.31
CA ARG A 133 -1.99 14.97 12.92
C ARG A 133 -1.70 15.34 14.37
N GLU A 134 -1.14 14.42 15.16
CA GLU A 134 -0.76 14.67 16.54
C GLU A 134 0.36 15.71 16.64
N GLU A 135 1.39 15.59 15.81
CA GLU A 135 2.50 16.56 15.81
C GLU A 135 2.03 17.95 15.36
N ALA A 136 1.17 18.03 14.34
CA ALA A 136 0.56 19.31 13.94
C ALA A 136 -0.24 19.97 15.08
N ARG A 137 -1.01 19.18 15.86
CA ARG A 137 -1.77 19.68 17.02
C ARG A 137 -0.87 20.18 18.14
N LYS A 138 0.24 19.49 18.43
CA LYS A 138 1.21 19.94 19.45
C LYS A 138 1.82 21.28 19.08
N SER A 139 2.25 21.44 17.82
CA SER A 139 2.79 22.71 17.32
C SER A 139 1.77 23.85 17.42
N SER A 140 0.48 23.59 17.17
CA SER A 140 -0.57 24.60 17.35
C SER A 140 -0.89 24.90 18.83
N GLY A 141 -0.77 23.92 19.73
CA GLY A 141 -1.05 24.07 21.16
C GLY A 141 0.08 24.77 21.93
N GLU A 142 1.34 24.46 21.61
CA GLU A 142 2.51 25.14 22.19
C GLU A 142 2.58 26.61 21.75
N GLY A 143 2.28 26.89 20.48
CA GLY A 143 2.20 28.27 19.97
C GLY A 143 1.07 29.11 20.59
N GLY A 144 -0.04 28.48 21.00
CA GLY A 144 -1.12 29.15 21.73
C GLY A 144 -0.77 29.43 23.21
N SER A 145 -0.03 28.52 23.85
CA SER A 145 0.37 28.68 25.25
C SER A 145 1.50 29.71 25.42
N GLU A 146 2.43 29.85 24.47
CA GLU A 146 3.44 30.91 24.52
C GLU A 146 2.87 32.31 24.27
N ALA A 147 1.79 32.42 23.46
CA ALA A 147 1.10 33.69 23.24
C ALA A 147 0.33 34.14 24.49
N LEU A 148 -0.35 33.21 25.18
CA LEU A 148 -1.10 33.46 26.42
C LEU A 148 -0.22 33.74 27.66
N LEU A 149 1.06 33.35 27.62
CA LEU A 149 2.02 33.63 28.69
C LEU A 149 2.82 34.93 28.48
N ARG A 150 2.55 35.65 27.38
CA ARG A 150 3.18 36.93 27.02
C ARG A 150 2.24 38.13 27.11
N GLU A 151 1.00 37.92 27.54
CA GLU A 151 0.00 38.95 27.87
C GLU A 151 -0.16 39.08 29.39
#